data_AF-A0ABD6Z100-F1
#
_entry.id   AF-A0ABD6Z100-F1
#
_cell.length_a   1.000
_cell.length_b   1.000
_cell.length_c   1.000
_cell.angle_alpha   90.00
_cell.angle_beta   90.00
_cell.angle_gamma   90.00
#
_symmetry.space_group_name_H-M   'P 1'
#
loop_
_entity.id
_entity.type
_entity.pdbx_description
1 polymer ?
#
loop_
_entity_poly.entity_id
_entity_poly.type
_entity_poly.pdbx_seq_one_letter_code
_entity_poly.pdbx_strand_id
1 'polypeptide(L)'
;MTKNNIAQFPHTTPFELGDLTLQLRLDGKAVLAIEKRLDEGIMGLFVKKQGEIKLPPSNSLLILLQGANKTSGVTDKVITEAFEQYLDSGKTTMDLFGEVNEFLDEAGFFGKKETENEATDGESLDQTNSEDSLL
;
A
#
# COMPACT_ATOMS: atom_id res chain seq x y z
N MET A 1 10.74 9.36 -28.01
CA MET A 1 10.78 8.57 -26.77
C MET A 1 11.87 9.13 -25.89
N THR A 2 11.49 9.88 -24.86
CA THR A 2 12.44 10.54 -23.95
C THR A 2 12.81 9.53 -22.88
N LYS A 3 14.09 9.16 -22.81
CA LYS A 3 14.62 8.28 -21.77
C LYS A 3 14.60 9.05 -20.44
N ASN A 4 13.64 8.75 -19.57
CA ASN A 4 13.65 9.25 -18.21
C ASN A 4 14.88 8.67 -17.50
N ASN A 5 15.79 9.55 -17.05
CA ASN A 5 16.93 9.16 -16.22
C ASN A 5 16.39 8.81 -14.83
N ILE A 6 16.22 7.52 -14.57
CA ILE A 6 15.82 7.02 -13.27
C ILE A 6 17.05 7.08 -12.36
N ALA A 7 17.18 8.13 -11.55
CA ALA A 7 18.09 8.09 -10.42
C ALA A 7 17.54 7.04 -9.45
N GLN A 8 18.19 5.87 -9.36
CA GLN A 8 17.83 4.86 -8.37
C GLN A 8 18.15 5.40 -6.98
N PHE A 9 17.10 5.66 -6.20
CA PHE A 9 17.23 6.05 -4.80
C PHE A 9 17.33 4.78 -3.94
N PRO A 10 18.16 4.77 -2.89
CA PRO A 10 18.22 3.62 -2.00
C PRO A 10 16.86 3.43 -1.30
N HIS A 11 16.36 2.19 -1.32
CA HIS A 11 15.09 1.76 -0.72
C HIS A 11 13.83 2.37 -1.34
N THR A 12 13.80 2.56 -2.67
CA THR A 12 12.57 2.86 -3.42
C THR A 12 12.10 1.66 -4.26
N THR A 13 10.79 1.52 -4.39
CA THR A 13 10.14 0.55 -5.29
C THR A 13 9.77 1.27 -6.59
N PRO A 14 10.25 0.83 -7.77
CA PRO A 14 9.81 1.38 -9.04
C PRO A 14 8.34 1.03 -9.29
N PHE A 15 7.55 1.99 -9.78
CA PHE A 15 6.15 1.80 -10.13
C PHE A 15 5.87 2.45 -11.48
N GLU A 16 5.28 1.71 -12.42
CA GLU A 16 4.95 2.22 -13.75
C GLU A 16 3.49 2.66 -13.82
N LEU A 17 3.28 3.97 -13.96
CA LEU A 17 1.96 4.58 -14.18
C LEU A 17 1.92 5.15 -15.60
N GLY A 18 1.37 4.42 -16.56
CA GLY A 18 1.47 4.81 -17.98
C GLY A 18 2.94 4.85 -18.42
N ASP A 19 3.37 5.95 -19.05
CA ASP A 19 4.79 6.16 -19.41
C ASP A 19 5.61 6.80 -18.26
N LEU A 20 5.01 7.00 -17.09
CA LEU A 20 5.66 7.61 -15.93
C LEU A 20 6.17 6.55 -14.94
N THR A 21 7.49 6.44 -14.85
CA THR A 21 8.15 5.66 -13.79
C THR A 21 8.28 6.47 -12.50
N LEU A 22 7.56 6.05 -11.47
CA LEU A 22 7.66 6.59 -10.12
C LEU A 22 8.71 5.81 -9.31
N GLN A 23 9.35 6.47 -8.37
CA GLN A 23 10.24 5.86 -7.37
C GLN A 23 9.56 5.96 -6.01
N LEU A 24 8.81 4.95 -5.62
CA LEU A 24 7.96 4.98 -4.43
C LEU A 24 8.73 4.62 -3.17
N ARG A 25 8.50 5.35 -2.08
CA ARG A 25 8.95 4.98 -0.74
C ARG A 25 8.02 5.55 0.32
N LEU A 26 7.49 4.66 1.15
CA LEU A 26 6.60 4.99 2.26
C LEU A 26 7.42 5.25 3.55
N ASP A 27 8.07 6.42 3.63
CA ASP A 27 8.67 6.89 4.88
C ASP A 27 7.66 7.68 5.74
N GLY A 28 8.00 7.93 7.01
CA GLY A 28 7.08 8.64 7.92
C GLY A 28 6.68 10.04 7.42
N LYS A 29 7.52 10.72 6.63
CA LYS A 29 7.17 12.00 6.03
C LYS A 29 6.13 11.83 4.91
N ALA A 30 6.29 10.80 4.08
CA ALA A 30 5.34 10.44 3.03
C ALA A 30 3.97 10.10 3.63
N VAL A 31 3.93 9.26 4.67
CA VAL A 31 2.68 8.89 5.36
C VAL A 31 1.92 10.13 5.82
N LEU A 32 2.57 11.01 6.59
CA LEU A 32 1.92 12.23 7.11
C LEU A 32 1.47 13.19 5.99
N ALA A 33 2.25 13.30 4.90
CA ALA A 33 1.89 14.15 3.78
C ALA A 33 0.70 13.61 2.99
N ILE A 34 0.62 12.29 2.82
CA ILE A 34 -0.49 11.60 2.15
C ILE A 34 -1.76 11.78 2.98
N GLU A 35 -1.73 11.43 4.27
CA GLU A 35 -2.90 11.52 5.15
C GLU A 35 -3.44 12.96 5.24
N LYS A 36 -2.55 13.96 5.32
CA LYS A 36 -2.96 15.37 5.30
C LYS A 36 -3.68 15.77 4.02
N ARG A 37 -3.32 15.21 2.86
CA ARG A 37 -3.98 15.50 1.58
C ARG A 37 -5.29 14.72 1.40
N LEU A 38 -5.37 13.53 2.00
CA LEU A 38 -6.57 12.69 1.94
C LEU A 38 -7.64 13.12 2.95
N ASP A 39 -7.26 13.81 4.03
CA ASP A 39 -8.11 14.06 5.21
C ASP A 39 -8.61 12.76 5.87
N GLU A 40 -7.91 11.66 5.62
CA GLU A 40 -8.12 10.35 6.24
C GLU A 40 -6.80 9.56 6.30
N GLY A 41 -6.72 8.59 7.21
CA GLY A 41 -5.56 7.69 7.29
C GLY A 41 -5.48 6.76 6.07
N ILE A 42 -4.26 6.36 5.68
CA ILE A 42 -4.07 5.44 4.52
C ILE A 42 -4.88 4.14 4.73
N MET A 43 -4.96 3.63 5.96
CA MET A 43 -5.77 2.44 6.27
C MET A 43 -7.28 2.65 6.02
N GLY A 44 -7.78 3.87 6.24
CA GLY A 44 -9.18 4.25 6.01
C GLY A 44 -9.59 4.24 4.54
N LEU A 45 -8.62 4.22 3.62
CA LEU A 45 -8.88 4.03 2.19
C LEU A 45 -9.38 2.62 1.87
N PHE A 46 -8.93 1.62 2.63
CA PHE A 46 -9.12 0.20 2.33
C PHE A 46 -10.11 -0.51 3.26
N VAL A 47 -10.38 0.04 4.45
CA VAL A 47 -11.23 -0.59 5.47
C VAL A 47 -12.34 0.35 5.94
N LYS A 48 -13.59 -0.12 5.92
CA LYS A 48 -14.73 0.57 6.56
C LYS A 48 -14.75 0.33 8.07
N LYS A 49 -15.51 1.16 8.80
CA LYS A 49 -15.73 1.03 10.26
C LYS A 49 -16.28 -0.33 10.72
N GLN A 50 -16.83 -1.15 9.82
CA GLN A 50 -17.37 -2.49 10.09
C GLN A 50 -16.45 -3.63 9.64
N GLY A 51 -15.21 -3.33 9.22
CA GLY A 51 -14.26 -4.32 8.72
C GLY A 51 -14.45 -4.73 7.25
N GLU A 52 -15.46 -4.18 6.57
CA GLU A 52 -15.66 -4.38 5.13
C GLU A 52 -14.55 -3.69 4.31
N ILE A 53 -14.16 -4.32 3.21
CA ILE A 53 -13.25 -3.72 2.23
C ILE A 53 -13.93 -2.50 1.60
N LYS A 54 -13.24 -1.35 1.66
CA LYS A 54 -13.60 -0.12 0.95
C LYS A 54 -12.73 -0.06 -0.29
N LEU A 55 -13.35 0.11 -1.46
CA LEU A 55 -12.61 0.47 -2.66
C LEU A 55 -12.32 1.97 -2.61
N PRO A 56 -11.05 2.39 -2.56
CA PRO A 56 -10.70 3.80 -2.58
C PRO A 56 -11.03 4.41 -3.95
N PRO A 57 -11.44 5.69 -3.99
CA PRO A 57 -11.58 6.39 -5.26
C PRO A 57 -10.21 6.56 -5.92
N SER A 58 -10.16 6.60 -7.26
CA SER A 58 -8.91 6.69 -8.03
C SER A 58 -8.05 7.87 -7.59
N ASN A 59 -8.66 9.03 -7.29
CA ASN A 59 -7.94 10.20 -6.80
C ASN A 59 -7.13 9.91 -5.52
N SER A 60 -7.66 9.12 -4.59
CA SER A 60 -6.93 8.76 -3.36
C SER A 60 -5.73 7.86 -3.67
N LEU A 61 -5.86 6.93 -4.63
CA LEU A 61 -4.74 6.10 -5.09
C LEU A 61 -3.65 6.97 -5.74
N LEU A 62 -4.02 7.96 -6.55
CA LEU A 62 -3.07 8.88 -7.17
C LEU A 62 -2.37 9.78 -6.14
N ILE A 63 -3.10 10.30 -5.14
CA ILE A 63 -2.51 11.08 -4.03
C ILE A 63 -1.48 10.24 -3.27
N LEU A 64 -1.78 8.96 -3.01
CA LEU A 64 -0.88 8.03 -2.34
C LEU A 64 0.40 7.81 -3.17
N LEU A 65 0.26 7.48 -4.46
CA LEU A 65 1.39 7.30 -5.38
C LEU A 65 2.26 8.56 -5.45
N GLN A 66 1.64 9.73 -5.58
CA GLN A 66 2.37 10.99 -5.64
C GLN A 66 3.11 11.31 -4.33
N GLY A 67 2.46 11.07 -3.18
CA GLY A 67 3.05 11.34 -1.87
C GLY A 67 4.18 10.38 -1.51
N ALA A 68 4.11 9.13 -1.99
CA ALA A 68 5.17 8.15 -1.84
C ALA A 68 6.33 8.35 -2.83
N ASN A 69 6.08 9.01 -3.97
CA ASN A 69 7.07 9.19 -5.03
C ASN A 69 8.24 10.12 -4.63
N LYS A 70 9.45 9.73 -5.04
CA LYS A 70 10.70 10.47 -4.87
C LYS A 70 11.25 11.04 -6.18
N THR A 71 10.68 10.67 -7.33
CA THR A 71 11.03 11.26 -8.63
C THR A 71 10.66 12.76 -8.64
N SER A 72 11.59 13.62 -9.04
CA SER A 72 11.36 15.06 -9.10
C SER A 72 10.42 15.45 -10.26
N GLY A 73 9.73 16.58 -10.13
CA GLY A 73 8.89 17.14 -11.20
C GLY A 73 7.51 16.47 -11.39
N VAL A 74 7.15 15.49 -10.55
CA VAL A 74 5.83 14.84 -10.61
C VAL A 74 4.77 15.72 -9.95
N THR A 75 4.10 16.53 -10.76
CA THR A 75 2.97 17.38 -10.36
C THR A 75 1.63 16.64 -10.45
N ASP A 76 0.56 17.23 -9.89
CA ASP A 76 -0.80 16.69 -10.02
C ASP A 76 -1.22 16.53 -11.49
N LYS A 77 -0.81 17.47 -12.35
CA LYS A 77 -1.05 17.36 -13.79
C LYS A 77 -0.33 16.15 -14.40
N VAL A 78 0.95 15.98 -14.09
CA VAL A 78 1.77 14.88 -14.62
C VAL A 78 1.24 13.52 -14.19
N ILE A 79 0.79 13.39 -12.93
CA ILE A 79 0.23 12.11 -12.45
C ILE A 79 -1.15 11.81 -13.07
N THR A 80 -1.96 12.83 -13.35
CA THR A 80 -3.24 12.65 -14.06
C THR A 80 -3.02 12.24 -15.52
N GLU A 81 -2.10 12.89 -16.24
CA GLU A 81 -1.76 12.51 -17.63
C GLU A 81 -1.20 11.07 -17.70
N ALA A 82 -0.37 10.69 -16.73
CA ALA A 82 0.14 9.32 -16.59
C ALA A 82 -0.98 8.30 -16.29
N PHE A 83 -1.96 8.67 -15.48
CA PHE A 83 -3.13 7.83 -15.20
C PHE A 83 -4.03 7.66 -16.42
N GLU A 84 -4.21 8.71 -17.24
CA GLU A 84 -4.92 8.60 -18.52
C GLU A 84 -4.23 7.59 -19.44
N GLN A 85 -2.90 7.68 -19.60
CA GLN A 85 -2.11 6.71 -20.38
C GLN A 85 -2.21 5.28 -19.83
N TYR A 86 -2.23 5.14 -18.50
CA TYR A 86 -2.42 3.86 -17.85
C TYR A 86 -3.77 3.23 -18.27
N LEU A 87 -4.85 4.00 -18.29
CA LEU A 87 -6.16 3.54 -18.74
C LEU A 87 -6.20 3.26 -20.25
N ASP A 88 -5.59 4.12 -21.06
CA ASP A 88 -5.50 3.97 -22.52
C ASP A 88 -4.72 2.70 -22.93
N SER A 89 -3.83 2.22 -22.07
CA SER A 89 -3.12 0.94 -22.27
C SER A 89 -4.00 -0.31 -22.06
N GLY A 90 -5.26 -0.13 -21.64
CA GLY A 90 -6.21 -1.21 -21.36
C GLY A 90 -6.26 -1.66 -19.90
N LYS A 91 -5.45 -1.06 -19.02
CA LYS A 91 -5.53 -1.29 -17.58
C LYS A 91 -6.71 -0.54 -16.95
N THR A 92 -7.11 -0.96 -15.77
CA THR A 92 -8.30 -0.46 -15.07
C THR A 92 -7.95 0.18 -13.73
N THR A 93 -8.90 0.90 -13.14
CA THR A 93 -8.75 1.36 -11.74
C THR A 93 -8.61 0.20 -10.75
N MET A 94 -9.14 -0.98 -11.07
CA MET A 94 -8.98 -2.17 -10.22
C MET A 94 -7.55 -2.72 -10.27
N ASP A 95 -6.91 -2.67 -11.43
CA ASP A 95 -5.49 -3.04 -11.57
C ASP A 95 -4.63 -2.08 -10.76
N LEU A 96 -4.90 -0.76 -10.86
CA LEU A 96 -4.20 0.26 -10.06
C LEU A 96 -4.38 0.01 -8.56
N PHE A 97 -5.58 -0.36 -8.12
CA PHE A 97 -5.83 -0.73 -6.74
C PHE A 97 -4.98 -1.93 -6.31
N GLY A 98 -4.91 -2.99 -7.13
CA GLY A 98 -4.11 -4.17 -6.85
C GLY A 98 -2.62 -3.82 -6.70
N GLU A 99 -2.08 -3.09 -7.67
CA GLU A 99 -0.67 -2.67 -7.68
C GLU A 99 -0.33 -1.75 -6.50
N VAL A 100 -1.24 -0.85 -6.09
CA VAL A 100 -1.06 -0.01 -4.90
C VAL A 100 -1.10 -0.82 -3.61
N ASN A 101 -2.00 -1.81 -3.49
CA ASN A 101 -2.04 -2.69 -2.31
C ASN A 101 -0.76 -3.51 -2.19
N GLU A 102 -0.27 -4.06 -3.30
CA GLU A 102 1.00 -4.80 -3.35
C GLU A 102 2.16 -3.91 -2.88
N PHE A 103 2.26 -2.68 -3.40
CA PHE A 103 3.26 -1.71 -2.93
C PHE A 103 3.17 -1.46 -1.41
N LEU A 104 1.97 -1.29 -0.86
CA LEU A 104 1.79 -1.06 0.58
C LEU A 104 2.21 -2.28 1.41
N ASP A 105 1.87 -3.49 0.97
CA ASP A 105 2.26 -4.74 1.61
C ASP A 105 3.78 -4.93 1.60
N GLU A 106 4.43 -4.73 0.44
CA GLU A 106 5.89 -4.79 0.31
C GLU A 106 6.60 -3.73 1.15
N ALA A 107 6.00 -2.55 1.31
CA ALA A 107 6.50 -1.50 2.18
C ALA A 107 6.32 -1.81 3.68
N GLY A 108 5.69 -2.94 4.03
CA GLY A 108 5.41 -3.36 5.40
C GLY A 108 4.31 -2.54 6.08
N PHE A 109 3.48 -1.84 5.30
CA PHE A 109 2.44 -0.95 5.83
C PHE A 109 1.42 -1.69 6.70
N PHE A 110 1.05 -2.91 6.30
CA PHE A 110 0.09 -3.75 7.02
C PHE A 110 0.72 -4.54 8.19
N GLY A 111 2.02 -4.31 8.47
CA GLY A 111 2.78 -5.08 9.45
C GLY A 111 3.35 -6.36 8.84
N LYS A 112 4.11 -7.10 9.65
CA LYS A 112 4.59 -8.43 9.24
C LYS A 112 3.38 -9.36 9.22
N LYS A 113 3.16 -10.03 8.10
CA LYS A 113 2.39 -11.28 8.12
C LYS A 113 3.15 -12.20 9.07
N GLU A 114 2.53 -12.64 10.16
CA GLU A 114 3.08 -13.77 10.90
C GLU A 114 3.17 -14.89 9.87
N THR A 115 4.37 -15.19 9.38
CA THR A 115 4.67 -16.55 8.97
C THR A 115 4.22 -17.38 10.15
N GLU A 116 3.20 -18.21 9.97
CA GLU A 116 2.91 -19.30 10.90
C GLU A 116 4.27 -19.88 11.26
N ASN A 117 4.71 -19.65 12.50
CA ASN A 117 5.96 -20.18 12.95
C ASN A 117 5.87 -21.67 12.66
N GLU A 118 6.79 -22.19 11.84
CA GLU A 118 7.02 -23.63 11.78
C GLU A 118 7.03 -24.11 13.23
N ALA A 119 6.12 -25.04 13.54
CA ALA A 119 5.92 -25.52 14.89
C ALA A 119 7.25 -26.09 15.41
N THR A 120 8.00 -25.28 16.15
CA THR A 120 9.18 -25.71 16.87
C THR A 120 8.77 -26.08 18.29
N ASP A 121 8.85 -27.39 18.52
CA ASP A 121 9.18 -28.09 19.75
C ASP A 121 8.12 -28.21 20.84
N GLY A 122 7.98 -29.45 21.31
CA GLY A 122 7.04 -29.86 22.32
C GLY A 122 7.24 -29.18 23.67
N GLU A 123 6.13 -28.95 24.37
CA GLU A 123 5.70 -29.78 25.48
C GLU A 123 4.18 -29.63 25.60
N SER A 124 3.47 -30.75 25.73
CA SER A 124 2.04 -30.75 26.01
C SER A 124 1.84 -30.41 27.48
N LEU A 125 1.49 -29.15 27.79
CA LEU A 125 0.97 -28.79 29.10
C LEU A 125 -0.53 -29.06 29.12
N ASP A 126 -0.87 -30.29 29.48
CA ASP A 126 -2.23 -30.70 29.84
C ASP A 126 -2.60 -30.03 31.16
N GLN A 127 -3.21 -28.84 31.10
CA GLN A 127 -3.85 -28.22 32.27
C GLN A 127 -5.25 -28.81 32.43
N THR A 128 -5.33 -29.96 33.08
CA THR A 128 -6.55 -30.39 33.75
C THR A 128 -6.75 -29.52 34.99
N ASN A 129 -7.68 -28.56 34.92
CA ASN A 129 -8.26 -27.96 36.11
C ASN A 129 -9.73 -27.64 35.82
N SER A 130 -10.60 -28.53 36.26
CA SER A 130 -11.97 -28.22 36.63
C SER A 130 -12.39 -29.23 37.70
N GLU A 131 -11.97 -28.95 38.93
CA GLU A 131 -12.60 -29.50 40.12
C GLU A 131 -13.98 -28.83 40.28
N ASP A 132 -15.01 -29.68 40.19
CA ASP A 132 -16.10 -29.83 41.17
C ASP A 132 -16.83 -28.59 41.68
N SER A 133 -18.09 -28.39 41.24
CA SER A 133 -19.22 -28.11 42.15
C SER A 133 -20.57 -27.94 41.45
N LEU A 134 -21.52 -28.78 41.90
CA LEU A 134 -22.92 -28.46 42.23
C LEU A 134 -23.91 -28.18 41.08
N LEU A 135 -24.64 -29.22 40.64
CA LEU A 135 -26.05 -29.51 41.04
C LEU A 135 -26.59 -30.75 40.32
#